data_AF-A0A0G1PHL6-F1
#
_entry.id   AF-A0A0G1PHL6-F1
#
_cell.length_a   1.000
_cell.length_b   1.000
_cell.length_c   1.000
_cell.angle_alpha   90.00
_cell.angle_beta   90.00
_cell.angle_gamma   90.00
#
_symmetry.space_group_name_H-M   'P 1'
#
loop_
_entity.id
_entity.type
_entity.pdbx_description
1 polymer ?
#
loop_
_entity_poly.entity_id
_entity_poly.type
_entity_poly.pdbx_seq_one_letter_code
_entity_poly.pdbx_strand_id
1 'polypeptide(L)'
;MLDTQSGISWSPATEIKTFSFANSTAYRYYRILMTATTATGYIITEMDMFEFSLQDYSESSLKTQGSYSLRGIGQITTALNKTLTRTVSPTINLTDVTLIKFDMRASRTGSNIKIGIHDSGGTTTEITPSISTADTYQTVSFDISAVSNANKDNIDSIIVTVTNADATNNFYIDNMQTSASYFKITQQDANTVRLYNYSGSAQNLRLDVITGGLGRNAGTVSLAPAAADVDSQANVNSLWINKTGTGGNLLKLQTSGVDVLSLATTGTMTLTGNFLPGTDNTYALGSTSNRWKDLFLGPASLHISSTEAST
;
A
#
# COMPACT_ATOMS: atom_id res chain seq x y z
N MET A 1 -8.44 -53.21 -14.96
CA MET A 1 -7.42 -52.86 -13.97
C MET A 1 -7.39 -51.35 -13.89
N LEU A 2 -7.72 -50.76 -12.75
CA LEU A 2 -7.88 -49.30 -12.61
C LEU A 2 -6.56 -48.59 -12.32
N ASP A 3 -5.66 -49.26 -11.61
CA ASP A 3 -4.35 -48.73 -11.24
C ASP A 3 -3.37 -49.87 -10.91
N THR A 4 -2.08 -49.57 -10.89
CA THR A 4 -1.03 -50.46 -10.39
C THR A 4 0.09 -49.64 -9.76
N GLN A 5 0.38 -49.91 -8.49
CA GLN A 5 1.43 -49.25 -7.73
C GLN A 5 2.55 -50.25 -7.45
N SER A 6 3.80 -49.82 -7.62
CA SER A 6 4.99 -50.66 -7.42
C SER A 6 6.08 -49.90 -6.66
N GLY A 7 6.89 -50.60 -5.87
CA GLY A 7 8.00 -50.00 -5.14
C GLY A 7 7.58 -49.16 -3.92
N ILE A 8 6.34 -49.32 -3.45
CA ILE A 8 5.84 -48.58 -2.29
C ILE A 8 6.41 -49.18 -1.00
N SER A 9 7.11 -48.37 -0.21
CA SER A 9 7.56 -48.71 1.14
C SER A 9 6.55 -48.27 2.20
N TRP A 10 6.38 -49.11 3.20
CA TRP A 10 5.56 -48.86 4.39
C TRP A 10 6.46 -48.96 5.61
N SER A 11 6.58 -47.89 6.39
CA SER A 11 7.62 -47.78 7.43
C SER A 11 7.13 -48.14 8.85
N PRO A 12 5.96 -47.68 9.30
CA PRO A 12 5.26 -48.25 10.46
C PRO A 12 3.96 -48.99 10.10
N ALA A 13 3.53 -49.93 10.95
CA ALA A 13 2.32 -50.73 10.78
C ALA A 13 0.99 -49.94 10.81
N THR A 14 1.04 -48.63 11.09
CA THR A 14 -0.11 -47.71 11.16
C THR A 14 -0.06 -46.61 10.09
N GLU A 15 0.85 -46.71 9.12
CA GLU A 15 0.95 -45.73 8.04
C GLU A 15 -0.28 -45.81 7.13
N ILE A 16 -0.88 -44.65 6.82
CA ILE A 16 -1.93 -44.52 5.81
C ILE A 16 -1.27 -44.09 4.50
N LYS A 17 -1.54 -44.79 3.40
CA LYS A 17 -1.19 -44.34 2.06
C LYS A 17 -2.44 -44.03 1.27
N THR A 18 -2.42 -42.88 0.61
CA THR A 18 -3.47 -42.47 -0.31
C THR A 18 -2.98 -42.64 -1.73
N PHE A 19 -3.76 -43.37 -2.53
CA PHE A 19 -3.51 -43.52 -3.97
C PHE A 19 -4.68 -42.92 -4.73
N SER A 20 -4.37 -42.16 -5.79
CA SER A 20 -5.37 -41.59 -6.67
C SER A 20 -5.31 -42.31 -8.01
N PHE A 21 -6.46 -42.74 -8.51
CA PHE A 21 -6.57 -43.38 -9.82
C PHE A 21 -7.79 -42.85 -10.58
N ALA A 22 -7.70 -42.84 -11.91
CA ALA A 22 -8.84 -42.48 -12.74
C ALA A 22 -9.83 -43.64 -12.79
N ASN A 23 -11.10 -43.36 -12.52
CA ASN A 23 -12.17 -44.33 -12.74
C ASN A 23 -13.32 -43.71 -13.53
N SER A 24 -13.43 -44.08 -14.80
CA SER A 24 -14.48 -43.60 -15.70
C SER A 24 -15.72 -44.51 -15.73
N THR A 25 -15.71 -45.65 -15.02
CA THR A 25 -16.82 -46.62 -14.99
C THR A 25 -17.22 -46.90 -13.55
N ALA A 26 -18.49 -46.75 -13.22
CA ALA A 26 -18.96 -47.08 -11.87
C ALA A 26 -18.88 -48.60 -11.63
N TYR A 27 -18.07 -49.03 -10.65
CA TYR A 27 -17.99 -50.43 -10.23
C TYR A 27 -18.72 -50.62 -8.90
N ARG A 28 -19.46 -51.71 -8.80
CA ARG A 28 -20.10 -52.12 -7.54
C ARG A 28 -19.09 -52.66 -6.51
N TYR A 29 -17.98 -53.21 -7.00
CA TYR A 29 -16.95 -53.82 -6.17
C TYR A 29 -15.57 -53.40 -6.66
N TYR A 30 -14.72 -53.00 -5.73
CA TYR A 30 -13.30 -52.77 -5.96
C TYR A 30 -12.50 -53.89 -5.32
N ARG A 31 -11.43 -54.32 -5.98
CA ARG A 31 -10.52 -55.34 -5.48
C ARG A 31 -9.12 -54.75 -5.46
N ILE A 32 -8.48 -54.82 -4.29
CA ILE A 32 -7.03 -54.61 -4.17
C ILE A 32 -6.37 -55.99 -4.27
N LEU A 33 -5.39 -56.10 -5.16
CA LEU A 33 -4.57 -57.30 -5.31
C LEU A 33 -3.13 -56.94 -4.97
N MET A 34 -2.61 -57.50 -3.87
CA MET A 34 -1.20 -57.37 -3.51
C MET A 34 -0.43 -58.58 -4.05
N THR A 35 0.46 -58.34 -5.00
CA THR A 35 1.14 -59.39 -5.78
C THR A 35 2.59 -59.65 -5.36
N ALA A 36 3.19 -58.77 -4.55
CA ALA A 36 4.54 -58.94 -3.99
C ALA A 36 4.67 -58.21 -2.64
N THR A 37 5.33 -58.84 -1.67
CA THR A 37 5.65 -58.26 -0.35
C THR A 37 7.00 -58.78 0.14
N THR A 38 7.71 -57.99 0.93
CA THR A 38 8.96 -58.39 1.61
C THR A 38 8.71 -59.00 3.00
N ALA A 39 7.45 -59.01 3.47
CA ALA A 39 7.05 -59.52 4.78
C ALA A 39 6.20 -60.81 4.68
N THR A 40 6.07 -61.53 5.79
CA THR A 40 5.31 -62.80 5.92
C THR A 40 3.78 -62.67 5.80
N GLY A 41 3.25 -61.46 5.65
CA GLY A 41 1.83 -61.20 5.44
C GLY A 41 1.54 -59.71 5.30
N TYR A 42 0.32 -59.37 4.88
CA TYR A 42 -0.21 -58.01 4.86
C TYR A 42 -1.57 -57.98 5.55
N ILE A 43 -1.81 -56.93 6.34
CA ILE A 43 -3.10 -56.67 6.97
C ILE A 43 -3.56 -55.32 6.45
N ILE A 44 -4.73 -55.29 5.82
CA ILE A 44 -5.44 -54.05 5.51
C ILE A 44 -6.42 -53.85 6.65
N THR A 45 -6.14 -52.89 7.53
CA THR A 45 -6.98 -52.63 8.70
C THR A 45 -8.25 -51.86 8.32
N GLU A 46 -8.13 -50.89 7.42
CA GLU A 46 -9.23 -50.09 6.90
C GLU A 46 -8.96 -49.74 5.44
N MET A 47 -10.03 -49.66 4.66
CA MET A 47 -9.98 -49.20 3.28
C MET A 47 -11.10 -48.19 3.08
N ASP A 48 -10.70 -46.94 2.87
CA ASP A 48 -11.63 -45.91 2.50
C ASP A 48 -11.58 -45.63 1.00
N MET A 49 -12.76 -45.49 0.43
CA MET A 49 -12.95 -45.05 -0.93
C MET A 49 -13.65 -43.70 -0.93
N PHE A 50 -12.94 -42.67 -1.37
CA PHE A 50 -13.48 -41.32 -1.47
C PHE A 50 -13.53 -40.89 -2.94
N GLU A 51 -14.66 -40.31 -3.33
CA GLU A 51 -14.76 -39.52 -4.55
C GLU A 51 -14.59 -38.06 -4.18
N PHE A 52 -13.59 -37.41 -4.76
CA PHE A 52 -13.44 -35.97 -4.62
C PHE A 52 -14.30 -35.27 -5.68
N SER A 53 -15.42 -34.71 -5.23
CA SER A 53 -16.33 -33.93 -6.08
C SER A 53 -15.72 -32.60 -6.53
N LEU A 54 -14.94 -31.96 -5.65
CA LEU A 54 -14.23 -30.71 -5.92
C LEU A 54 -12.83 -30.80 -5.30
N GLN A 55 -11.81 -30.53 -6.10
CA GLN A 55 -10.39 -30.58 -5.69
C GLN A 55 -9.73 -29.23 -5.95
N ASP A 56 -8.73 -28.88 -5.15
CA ASP A 56 -7.87 -27.71 -5.34
C ASP A 56 -6.38 -28.08 -5.34
N TYR A 57 -5.61 -27.33 -6.12
CA TYR A 57 -4.17 -27.49 -6.27
C TYR A 57 -3.50 -26.13 -6.44
N SER A 58 -2.22 -26.05 -6.06
CA SER A 58 -1.33 -24.97 -6.50
C SER A 58 -0.74 -25.31 -7.86
N GLU A 59 -1.01 -24.50 -8.88
CA GLU A 59 -0.53 -24.70 -10.25
C GLU A 59 0.59 -23.71 -10.59
N SER A 60 1.74 -24.22 -11.03
CA SER A 60 2.92 -23.39 -11.28
C SER A 60 3.11 -23.00 -12.75
N SER A 61 2.46 -23.68 -13.69
CA SER A 61 2.70 -23.48 -15.12
C SER A 61 1.66 -22.58 -15.79
N LEU A 62 0.38 -22.72 -15.40
CA LEU A 62 -0.72 -21.91 -15.92
C LEU A 62 -1.03 -20.78 -14.93
N LYS A 63 -0.37 -19.64 -15.07
CA LYS A 63 -0.52 -18.47 -14.18
C LYS A 63 -0.30 -17.15 -14.92
N THR A 64 -0.83 -16.07 -14.39
CA THR A 64 -0.64 -14.69 -14.87
C THR A 64 0.24 -13.86 -13.91
N GLN A 65 0.33 -14.22 -12.63
CA GLN A 65 1.16 -13.53 -11.64
C GLN A 65 1.76 -14.51 -10.62
N GLY A 66 2.88 -14.11 -10.00
CA GLY A 66 3.45 -14.83 -8.85
C GLY A 66 3.98 -16.23 -9.16
N SER A 67 4.11 -17.04 -8.11
CA SER A 67 4.69 -18.39 -8.21
C SER A 67 3.67 -19.46 -8.57
N TYR A 68 2.41 -19.31 -8.16
CA TYR A 68 1.35 -20.28 -8.35
C TYR A 68 0.00 -19.58 -8.55
N SER A 69 -0.86 -20.19 -9.36
CA SER A 69 -2.29 -19.92 -9.41
C SER A 69 -3.07 -20.98 -8.62
N LEU A 70 -4.32 -20.69 -8.26
CA LEU A 70 -5.26 -21.71 -7.82
C LEU A 70 -5.71 -22.51 -9.04
N ARG A 71 -5.69 -23.84 -8.96
CA ARG A 71 -6.37 -24.73 -9.89
C ARG A 71 -7.45 -25.52 -9.16
N GLY A 72 -8.70 -25.38 -9.57
CA GLY A 72 -9.82 -26.18 -9.10
C GLY A 72 -10.29 -27.19 -10.15
N ILE A 73 -10.69 -28.39 -9.71
CA ILE A 73 -11.28 -29.43 -10.55
C ILE A 73 -12.65 -29.78 -9.98
N GLY A 74 -13.72 -29.35 -10.65
CA GLY A 74 -15.08 -29.75 -10.32
C GLY A 74 -15.51 -30.92 -11.19
N GLN A 75 -15.83 -32.07 -10.58
CA GLN A 75 -16.35 -33.24 -11.29
C GLN A 75 -17.78 -33.02 -11.78
N ILE A 76 -18.10 -33.63 -12.93
CA ILE A 76 -19.46 -33.68 -13.46
C ILE A 76 -20.44 -34.23 -12.40
N THR A 77 -21.61 -33.61 -12.28
CA THR A 77 -22.72 -33.93 -11.37
C THR A 77 -22.43 -33.73 -9.88
N THR A 78 -21.31 -34.22 -9.37
CA THR A 78 -21.04 -34.29 -7.92
C THR A 78 -20.49 -32.98 -7.34
N ALA A 79 -19.91 -32.10 -8.17
CA ALA A 79 -19.36 -30.81 -7.72
C ALA A 79 -20.41 -29.71 -7.50
N LEU A 80 -21.66 -29.91 -7.92
CA LEU A 80 -22.68 -28.85 -7.86
C LEU A 80 -22.85 -28.34 -6.41
N ASN A 81 -22.80 -27.02 -6.24
CA ASN A 81 -22.89 -26.31 -4.95
C ASN A 81 -21.77 -26.65 -3.94
N LYS A 82 -20.70 -27.33 -4.37
CA LYS A 82 -19.49 -27.48 -3.55
C LYS A 82 -18.66 -26.21 -3.59
N THR A 83 -17.93 -25.96 -2.51
CA THR A 83 -17.16 -24.73 -2.31
C THR A 83 -15.70 -25.01 -2.02
N LEU A 84 -14.80 -24.23 -2.61
CA LEU A 84 -13.44 -24.03 -2.09
C LEU A 84 -13.48 -22.77 -1.23
N THR A 85 -13.05 -22.87 0.03
CA THR A 85 -13.05 -21.73 0.96
C THR A 85 -11.64 -21.49 1.47
N ARG A 86 -11.13 -20.30 1.19
CA ARG A 86 -9.89 -19.79 1.78
C ARG A 86 -10.25 -18.86 2.92
N THR A 87 -10.00 -19.28 4.15
CA THR A 87 -10.01 -18.38 5.32
C THR A 87 -8.87 -17.37 5.20
N VAL A 88 -9.14 -16.13 5.57
CA VAL A 88 -8.25 -14.97 5.50
C VAL A 88 -8.00 -14.47 6.91
N SER A 89 -6.74 -14.49 7.32
CA SER A 89 -6.30 -13.96 8.63
C SER A 89 -4.91 -13.35 8.49
N PRO A 90 -4.70 -12.09 8.92
CA PRO A 90 -5.72 -11.15 9.42
C PRO A 90 -6.80 -10.85 8.36
N THR A 91 -8.00 -10.47 8.81
CA THR A 91 -9.12 -10.10 7.93
C THR A 91 -8.74 -8.90 7.04
N ILE A 92 -9.38 -8.80 5.88
CA ILE A 92 -9.14 -7.73 4.91
C ILE A 92 -10.26 -6.70 5.04
N ASN A 93 -9.88 -5.43 5.21
CA ASN A 93 -10.81 -4.31 5.16
C ASN A 93 -10.87 -3.74 3.73
N LEU A 94 -12.03 -3.86 3.07
CA LEU A 94 -12.34 -3.34 1.74
C LEU A 94 -13.30 -2.13 1.80
N THR A 95 -13.35 -1.42 2.92
CA THR A 95 -14.07 -0.14 3.04
C THR A 95 -13.66 0.81 1.92
N ASP A 96 -14.64 1.44 1.29
CA ASP A 96 -14.48 2.36 0.14
C ASP A 96 -13.90 1.73 -1.14
N VAL A 97 -13.57 0.44 -1.13
CA VAL A 97 -13.19 -0.28 -2.35
C VAL A 97 -14.44 -0.54 -3.19
N THR A 98 -14.35 -0.23 -4.47
CA THR A 98 -15.45 -0.38 -5.44
C THR A 98 -15.21 -1.52 -6.42
N LEU A 99 -13.98 -2.01 -6.56
CA LEU A 99 -13.63 -2.97 -7.60
C LEU A 99 -12.57 -3.96 -7.13
N ILE A 100 -12.86 -5.25 -7.30
CA ILE A 100 -11.89 -6.34 -7.23
C ILE A 100 -11.62 -6.82 -8.65
N LYS A 101 -10.37 -7.10 -8.99
CA LYS A 101 -9.97 -7.72 -10.25
C LYS A 101 -9.28 -9.05 -9.97
N PHE A 102 -9.48 -10.02 -10.82
CA PHE A 102 -8.73 -11.28 -10.82
C PHE A 102 -8.68 -11.84 -12.24
N ASP A 103 -7.67 -12.64 -12.53
CA ASP A 103 -7.58 -13.37 -13.78
C ASP A 103 -8.20 -14.76 -13.61
N MET A 104 -8.96 -15.20 -14.61
CA MET A 104 -9.65 -16.48 -14.60
C MET A 104 -9.47 -17.21 -15.93
N ARG A 105 -9.31 -18.52 -15.87
CA ARG A 105 -9.25 -19.45 -17.01
C ARG A 105 -10.08 -20.66 -16.68
N ALA A 106 -10.79 -21.26 -17.63
CA ALA A 106 -11.43 -22.55 -17.40
C ALA A 106 -11.51 -23.40 -18.68
N SER A 107 -11.63 -24.72 -18.53
CA SER A 107 -11.82 -25.65 -19.65
C SER A 107 -13.23 -25.57 -20.27
N ARG A 108 -14.16 -24.85 -19.63
CA ARG A 108 -15.54 -24.65 -20.09
C ARG A 108 -15.87 -23.16 -20.22
N THR A 109 -16.56 -22.79 -21.30
CA THR A 109 -17.13 -21.44 -21.48
C THR A 109 -18.40 -21.25 -20.66
N GLY A 110 -18.85 -20.00 -20.51
CA GLY A 110 -20.04 -19.63 -19.75
C GLY A 110 -19.81 -19.49 -18.24
N SER A 111 -20.91 -19.35 -17.49
CA SER A 111 -20.92 -19.09 -16.05
C SER A 111 -20.99 -20.38 -15.25
N ASN A 112 -19.82 -20.95 -14.96
CA ASN A 112 -19.71 -22.28 -14.32
C ASN A 112 -19.38 -22.22 -12.83
N ILE A 113 -18.79 -21.12 -12.38
CA ILE A 113 -18.40 -20.90 -10.99
C ILE A 113 -18.75 -19.48 -10.57
N LYS A 114 -18.88 -19.31 -9.26
CA LYS A 114 -19.14 -18.06 -8.58
C LYS A 114 -18.01 -17.78 -7.59
N ILE A 115 -17.56 -16.53 -7.53
CA ILE A 115 -16.52 -16.05 -6.62
C ILE A 115 -17.18 -15.14 -5.59
N GLY A 116 -16.94 -15.41 -4.31
CA GLY A 116 -17.49 -14.66 -3.19
C GLY A 116 -16.42 -14.17 -2.23
N ILE A 117 -16.67 -13.01 -1.63
CA ILE A 117 -16.00 -12.53 -0.41
C ILE A 117 -17.02 -12.60 0.72
N HIS A 118 -16.63 -13.15 1.86
CA HIS A 118 -17.48 -13.20 3.05
C HIS A 118 -16.95 -12.22 4.09
N ASP A 119 -17.82 -11.33 4.53
CA ASP A 119 -17.61 -10.46 5.66
C ASP A 119 -18.05 -11.17 6.95
N SER A 120 -17.23 -11.07 8.00
CA SER A 120 -17.51 -11.72 9.29
C SER A 120 -18.84 -11.30 9.94
N GLY A 121 -19.43 -10.17 9.52
CA GLY A 121 -20.77 -9.73 9.88
C GLY A 121 -21.90 -10.56 9.26
N GLY A 122 -21.57 -11.54 8.40
CA GLY A 122 -22.47 -12.54 7.84
C GLY A 122 -22.89 -12.32 6.40
N THR A 123 -22.35 -11.30 5.72
CA THR A 123 -22.70 -11.02 4.32
C THR A 123 -21.67 -11.62 3.36
N THR A 124 -22.12 -12.48 2.45
CA THR A 124 -21.33 -12.90 1.28
C THR A 124 -21.69 -12.05 0.07
N THR A 125 -20.71 -11.35 -0.49
CA THR A 125 -20.85 -10.64 -1.77
C THR A 125 -20.25 -11.48 -2.88
N GLU A 126 -20.97 -11.67 -3.98
CA GLU A 126 -20.61 -12.65 -5.00
C GLU A 126 -20.71 -12.13 -6.45
N ILE A 127 -19.92 -12.73 -7.34
CA ILE A 127 -20.02 -12.60 -8.81
C ILE A 127 -20.01 -13.97 -9.46
N THR A 128 -20.74 -14.14 -10.57
CA THR A 128 -20.72 -15.37 -11.40
C THR A 128 -20.16 -15.06 -12.79
N PRO A 129 -18.83 -14.99 -12.96
CA PRO A 129 -18.22 -14.57 -14.22
C PRO A 129 -18.52 -15.56 -15.35
N SER A 130 -18.70 -15.06 -16.58
CA SER A 130 -18.77 -15.90 -17.77
C SER A 130 -17.40 -16.04 -18.43
N ILE A 131 -16.96 -17.26 -18.70
CA ILE A 131 -15.76 -17.55 -19.48
C ILE A 131 -16.08 -17.41 -20.97
N SER A 132 -15.40 -16.49 -21.64
CA SER A 132 -15.64 -16.18 -23.06
C SER A 132 -15.01 -17.22 -23.99
N THR A 133 -13.77 -17.62 -23.67
CA THR A 133 -12.99 -18.58 -24.45
C THR A 133 -12.40 -19.62 -23.50
N ALA A 134 -12.67 -20.90 -23.78
CA ALA A 134 -12.08 -22.00 -23.02
C ALA A 134 -10.55 -21.95 -23.10
N ASP A 135 -9.88 -22.38 -22.04
CA ASP A 135 -8.43 -22.54 -21.99
C ASP A 135 -7.62 -21.27 -22.27
N THR A 136 -8.22 -20.10 -22.00
CA THR A 136 -7.56 -18.80 -22.12
C THR A 136 -7.82 -17.97 -20.86
N TYR A 137 -6.80 -17.25 -20.38
CA TYR A 137 -6.96 -16.31 -19.27
C TYR A 137 -7.73 -15.07 -19.72
N GLN A 138 -8.66 -14.61 -18.90
CA GLN A 138 -9.35 -13.34 -19.01
C GLN A 138 -9.35 -12.62 -17.66
N THR A 139 -9.23 -11.30 -17.67
CA THR A 139 -9.41 -10.50 -16.46
C THR A 139 -10.89 -10.29 -16.18
N VAL A 140 -11.32 -10.63 -14.98
CA VAL A 140 -12.67 -10.39 -14.48
C VAL A 140 -12.67 -9.16 -13.59
N SER A 141 -13.67 -8.31 -13.79
CA SER A 141 -13.94 -7.15 -12.95
C SER A 141 -15.16 -7.44 -12.08
N PHE A 142 -14.94 -7.49 -10.77
CA PHE A 142 -15.97 -7.68 -9.76
C PHE A 142 -16.29 -6.35 -9.09
N ASP A 143 -17.34 -5.70 -9.60
CA ASP A 143 -17.86 -4.43 -9.08
C ASP A 143 -18.59 -4.67 -7.75
N ILE A 144 -18.08 -4.03 -6.70
CA ILE A 144 -18.62 -4.05 -5.33
C ILE A 144 -18.97 -2.64 -4.84
N SER A 145 -19.13 -1.68 -5.75
CA SER A 145 -19.47 -0.29 -5.45
C SER A 145 -20.81 -0.14 -4.72
N ALA A 146 -21.79 -1.00 -5.05
CA ALA A 146 -23.11 -1.02 -4.40
C ALA A 146 -23.13 -1.74 -3.04
N VAL A 147 -22.04 -2.41 -2.66
CA VAL A 147 -21.93 -3.12 -1.38
C VAL A 147 -21.62 -2.11 -0.28
N SER A 148 -22.44 -2.10 0.78
CA SER A 148 -22.21 -1.18 1.92
C SER A 148 -20.87 -1.47 2.60
N ASN A 149 -20.22 -0.43 3.13
CA ASN A 149 -18.91 -0.58 3.80
C ASN A 149 -18.95 -1.55 4.99
N ALA A 150 -20.05 -1.62 5.73
CA ALA A 150 -20.23 -2.55 6.86
C ALA A 150 -20.36 -4.04 6.44
N ASN A 151 -20.49 -4.31 5.14
CA ASN A 151 -20.52 -5.67 4.59
C ASN A 151 -19.23 -5.99 3.81
N LYS A 152 -18.19 -5.17 3.98
CA LYS A 152 -16.88 -5.35 3.34
C LYS A 152 -15.73 -4.77 4.17
N ASP A 153 -15.93 -4.54 5.46
CA ASP A 153 -14.94 -3.96 6.37
C ASP A 153 -14.14 -5.03 7.12
N ASN A 154 -14.59 -6.29 7.11
CA ASN A 154 -13.94 -7.38 7.82
C ASN A 154 -14.05 -8.72 7.07
N ILE A 155 -13.48 -8.76 5.85
CA ILE A 155 -13.49 -9.96 5.01
C ILE A 155 -12.63 -11.06 5.63
N ASP A 156 -13.26 -12.18 5.96
CA ASP A 156 -12.62 -13.33 6.62
C ASP A 156 -12.46 -14.54 5.69
N SER A 157 -13.12 -14.54 4.53
CA SER A 157 -13.08 -15.68 3.61
C SER A 157 -13.25 -15.28 2.15
N ILE A 158 -12.56 -16.02 1.28
CA ILE A 158 -12.80 -16.02 -0.17
C ILE A 158 -13.35 -17.39 -0.55
N ILE A 159 -14.46 -17.39 -1.27
CA ILE A 159 -15.25 -18.59 -1.54
C ILE A 159 -15.38 -18.78 -3.06
N VAL A 160 -15.10 -19.97 -3.56
CA VAL A 160 -15.38 -20.36 -4.94
C VAL A 160 -16.46 -21.44 -4.92
N THR A 161 -17.62 -21.17 -5.52
CA THR A 161 -18.74 -22.11 -5.58
C THR A 161 -18.95 -22.61 -7.00
N VAL A 162 -19.09 -23.91 -7.19
CA VAL A 162 -19.47 -24.48 -8.50
C VAL A 162 -20.97 -24.33 -8.71
N THR A 163 -21.36 -23.59 -9.75
CA THR A 163 -22.77 -23.30 -10.07
C THR A 163 -23.30 -24.15 -11.22
N ASN A 164 -22.42 -24.69 -12.07
CA ASN A 164 -22.79 -25.62 -13.13
C ASN A 164 -21.80 -26.79 -13.23
N ALA A 165 -22.26 -27.99 -12.89
CA ALA A 165 -21.50 -29.23 -12.98
C ALA A 165 -22.03 -30.21 -14.05
N ASP A 166 -22.65 -29.74 -15.15
CA ASP A 166 -23.11 -30.63 -16.25
C ASP A 166 -21.96 -31.34 -17.00
N ALA A 167 -20.72 -30.91 -16.79
CA ALA A 167 -19.49 -31.51 -17.26
C ALA A 167 -18.32 -31.14 -16.34
N THR A 168 -17.27 -31.95 -16.32
CA THR A 168 -16.06 -31.68 -15.54
C THR A 168 -15.44 -30.34 -15.95
N ASN A 169 -15.10 -29.50 -14.97
CA ASN A 169 -14.52 -28.18 -15.19
C ASN A 169 -13.18 -28.04 -14.47
N ASN A 170 -12.11 -27.80 -15.23
CA ASN A 170 -10.83 -27.34 -14.69
C ASN A 170 -10.83 -25.82 -14.74
N PHE A 171 -10.82 -25.15 -13.59
CA PHE A 171 -10.80 -23.69 -13.52
C PHE A 171 -9.57 -23.20 -12.77
N TYR A 172 -9.14 -21.99 -13.09
CA TYR A 172 -7.98 -21.34 -12.53
C TYR A 172 -8.34 -19.92 -12.13
N ILE A 173 -7.82 -19.48 -10.99
CA ILE A 173 -7.95 -18.12 -10.49
C ILE A 173 -6.56 -17.65 -10.10
N ASP A 174 -6.20 -16.45 -10.55
CA ASP A 174 -4.91 -15.84 -10.26
C ASP A 174 -5.05 -14.32 -10.14
N ASN A 175 -4.01 -13.65 -9.62
CA ASN A 175 -3.84 -12.20 -9.64
C ASN A 175 -5.05 -11.44 -9.06
N MET A 176 -5.65 -11.98 -7.99
CA MET A 176 -6.77 -11.31 -7.31
C MET A 176 -6.26 -10.10 -6.51
N GLN A 177 -6.73 -8.92 -6.87
CA GLN A 177 -6.26 -7.65 -6.34
C GLN A 177 -7.35 -6.57 -6.37
N THR A 178 -7.19 -5.55 -5.55
CA THR A 178 -7.95 -4.29 -5.58
C THR A 178 -6.99 -3.13 -5.79
N SER A 179 -7.50 -1.97 -6.21
CA SER A 179 -6.68 -0.75 -6.18
C SER A 179 -6.40 -0.38 -4.72
N ALA A 180 -5.13 -0.32 -4.33
CA ALA A 180 -4.74 0.02 -2.97
C ALA A 180 -5.26 1.42 -2.59
N SER A 181 -6.01 1.50 -1.48
CA SER A 181 -6.28 2.78 -0.82
C SER A 181 -5.00 3.25 -0.14
N TYR A 182 -4.29 4.20 -0.73
CA TYR A 182 -3.26 4.95 -0.02
C TYR A 182 -3.93 5.84 1.05
N PHE A 183 -3.24 6.12 2.16
CA PHE A 183 -3.70 7.19 3.04
C PHE A 183 -3.62 8.52 2.28
N LYS A 184 -4.76 9.16 2.05
CA LYS A 184 -4.85 10.48 1.42
C LYS A 184 -5.32 11.49 2.46
N ILE A 185 -4.41 12.32 2.97
CA ILE A 185 -4.79 13.47 3.79
C ILE A 185 -5.25 14.57 2.83
N THR A 186 -6.56 14.66 2.61
CA THR A 186 -7.15 15.73 1.79
C THR A 186 -7.81 16.74 2.70
N GLN A 187 -7.33 17.97 2.69
CA GLN A 187 -8.09 19.09 3.20
C GLN A 187 -9.02 19.60 2.10
N GLN A 188 -10.31 19.28 2.19
CA GLN A 188 -11.32 19.63 1.18
C GLN A 188 -11.94 21.02 1.37
N ASP A 189 -11.56 21.75 2.42
CA ASP A 189 -12.12 23.04 2.79
C ASP A 189 -11.03 24.03 3.21
N ALA A 190 -11.45 25.25 3.56
CA ALA A 190 -10.56 26.33 3.98
C ALA A 190 -10.10 26.25 5.46
N ASN A 191 -10.26 25.11 6.15
CA ASN A 191 -9.88 25.00 7.56
C ASN A 191 -8.35 24.88 7.74
N THR A 192 -7.87 24.67 8.98
CA THR A 192 -6.48 24.26 9.26
C THR A 192 -6.41 22.75 9.49
N VAL A 193 -5.54 22.02 8.77
CA VAL A 193 -5.20 20.64 9.15
C VAL A 193 -4.46 20.65 10.48
N ARG A 194 -4.95 19.88 11.46
CA ARG A 194 -4.24 19.64 12.72
C ARG A 194 -3.84 18.18 12.81
N LEU A 195 -2.54 17.92 12.90
CA LEU A 195 -1.96 16.59 13.09
C LEU A 195 -1.66 16.42 14.58
N TYR A 196 -2.46 15.63 15.27
CA TYR A 196 -2.28 15.34 16.70
C TYR A 196 -1.60 13.98 16.91
N ASN A 197 -0.72 13.89 17.90
CA ASN A 197 -0.20 12.64 18.42
C ASN A 197 -0.87 12.35 19.77
N TYR A 198 -1.81 11.40 19.80
CA TYR A 198 -2.57 11.00 20.99
C TYR A 198 -1.89 9.90 21.83
N SER A 199 -0.56 9.75 21.72
CA SER A 199 0.17 8.68 22.43
C SER A 199 0.38 8.91 23.93
N GLY A 200 0.05 10.09 24.48
CA GLY A 200 0.22 10.39 25.90
C GLY A 200 1.68 10.58 26.36
N SER A 201 2.63 10.70 25.44
CA SER A 201 4.05 10.96 25.73
C SER A 201 4.60 12.07 24.82
N ALA A 202 5.63 12.80 25.27
CA ALA A 202 6.28 13.82 24.47
C ALA A 202 7.01 13.18 23.28
N GLN A 203 6.49 13.40 22.08
CA GLN A 203 7.07 12.90 20.84
C GLN A 203 7.19 14.04 19.83
N ASN A 204 8.29 14.07 19.10
CA ASN A 204 8.49 15.03 18.01
C ASN A 204 7.67 14.59 16.80
N LEU A 205 6.78 15.46 16.30
CA LEU A 205 6.20 15.28 14.98
C LEU A 205 7.24 15.72 13.94
N ARG A 206 7.77 14.77 13.16
CA ARG A 206 8.66 15.08 12.05
C ARG A 206 7.83 15.24 10.78
N LEU A 207 7.83 16.45 10.22
CA LEU A 207 7.31 16.71 8.87
C LEU A 207 8.48 16.63 7.89
N ASP A 208 8.68 15.46 7.28
CA ASP A 208 9.60 15.32 6.16
C ASP A 208 8.89 15.69 4.86
N VAL A 209 9.13 16.90 4.38
CA VAL A 209 8.63 17.36 3.09
C VAL A 209 9.62 16.92 2.00
N ILE A 210 9.40 15.73 1.42
CA ILE A 210 10.15 15.24 0.25
C ILE A 210 9.54 15.86 -1.00
N THR A 211 10.18 16.89 -1.54
CA THR A 211 9.73 17.59 -2.76
C THR A 211 10.29 16.92 -4.01
N GLY A 212 9.89 15.67 -4.22
CA GLY A 212 10.26 14.91 -5.41
C GLY A 212 9.31 15.19 -6.58
N GLY A 213 9.67 16.12 -7.48
CA GLY A 213 8.98 16.29 -8.76
C GLY A 213 9.42 17.56 -9.49
N LEU A 214 9.99 17.42 -10.69
CA LEU A 214 10.49 18.51 -11.54
C LEU A 214 9.36 19.39 -12.10
N GLY A 215 8.75 20.23 -11.27
CA GLY A 215 7.85 21.30 -11.68
C GLY A 215 8.19 22.57 -10.90
N ARG A 216 8.27 23.72 -11.57
CA ARG A 216 8.51 25.02 -10.91
C ARG A 216 7.45 25.16 -9.80
N ASN A 217 7.85 25.07 -8.53
CA ASN A 217 7.05 25.03 -7.28
C ASN A 217 6.92 23.69 -6.53
N ALA A 218 7.56 22.60 -6.95
CA ALA A 218 7.68 21.39 -6.14
C ALA A 218 9.10 21.31 -5.58
N GLY A 219 9.33 21.90 -4.39
CA GLY A 219 10.70 22.06 -3.89
C GLY A 219 10.91 22.49 -2.44
N THR A 220 10.08 23.37 -1.88
CA THR A 220 10.41 24.04 -0.60
C THR A 220 9.19 24.27 0.29
N VAL A 221 9.42 24.50 1.59
CA VAL A 221 8.48 25.25 2.43
C VAL A 221 8.33 26.63 1.79
N SER A 222 7.14 26.95 1.28
CA SER A 222 6.90 28.24 0.63
C SER A 222 6.95 29.35 1.68
N LEU A 223 7.98 30.20 1.59
CA LEU A 223 8.10 31.46 2.33
C LEU A 223 7.88 32.69 1.42
N ALA A 224 7.47 32.46 0.16
CA ALA A 224 7.16 33.49 -0.83
C ALA A 224 5.76 33.23 -1.42
N PRO A 225 4.70 33.38 -0.60
CA PRO A 225 3.33 33.15 -1.05
C PRO A 225 2.91 34.18 -2.12
N ALA A 226 2.01 33.78 -3.02
CA ALA A 226 1.49 34.65 -4.08
C ALA A 226 0.68 35.85 -3.54
N ALA A 227 0.24 35.77 -2.29
CA ALA A 227 -0.31 36.86 -1.49
C ALA A 227 0.43 36.88 -0.14
N ALA A 228 0.67 38.05 0.44
CA ALA A 228 1.43 38.18 1.69
C ALA A 228 0.81 37.33 2.82
N ASP A 229 1.66 36.65 3.58
CA ASP A 229 1.23 36.05 4.84
C ASP A 229 0.99 37.17 5.87
N VAL A 230 -0.13 37.11 6.59
CA VAL A 230 -0.56 38.16 7.51
C VAL A 230 -0.38 37.67 8.94
N ASP A 231 0.76 38.02 9.54
CA ASP A 231 0.99 37.83 10.97
C ASP A 231 0.27 38.94 11.76
N SER A 232 -0.96 38.65 12.19
CA SER A 232 -1.85 39.61 12.86
C SER A 232 -1.76 39.57 14.39
N GLN A 233 -0.93 38.68 14.95
CA GLN A 233 -0.78 38.53 16.39
C GLN A 233 0.35 39.43 16.90
N ALA A 234 0.05 40.34 17.82
CA ALA A 234 0.97 41.40 18.24
C ALA A 234 2.23 40.96 19.02
N ASN A 235 2.34 39.68 19.41
CA ASN A 235 3.35 39.22 20.38
C ASN A 235 4.00 37.87 20.03
N VAL A 236 4.08 37.53 18.75
CA VAL A 236 4.77 36.33 18.27
C VAL A 236 5.75 36.70 17.16
N ASN A 237 6.78 35.87 16.97
CA ASN A 237 7.71 36.06 15.85
C ASN A 237 7.11 35.41 14.60
N SER A 238 7.04 36.17 13.50
CA SER A 238 6.66 35.63 12.18
C SER A 238 7.63 34.55 11.71
N LEU A 239 8.88 34.60 12.19
CA LEU A 239 9.89 33.56 11.99
C LEU A 239 10.77 33.42 13.25
N TRP A 240 10.80 32.22 13.86
CA TRP A 240 11.67 31.90 15.00
C TRP A 240 12.73 30.87 14.60
N ILE A 241 14.01 31.24 14.64
CA ILE A 241 15.14 30.33 14.39
C ILE A 241 15.97 30.17 15.66
N ASN A 242 15.99 28.97 16.24
CA ASN A 242 16.81 28.65 17.41
C ASN A 242 17.89 27.61 17.07
N LYS A 243 19.10 28.09 16.75
CA LYS A 243 20.25 27.21 16.48
C LYS A 243 20.92 26.82 17.80
N THR A 244 20.67 25.60 18.27
CA THR A 244 21.25 25.06 19.52
C THR A 244 22.55 24.26 19.31
N GLY A 245 22.82 23.81 18.08
CA GLY A 245 24.05 23.07 17.76
C GLY A 245 25.27 23.98 17.49
N THR A 246 26.46 23.39 17.44
CA THR A 246 27.70 24.11 17.11
C THR A 246 27.82 24.42 15.60
N GLY A 247 28.60 25.46 15.27
CA GLY A 247 28.92 25.84 13.89
C GLY A 247 27.75 26.40 13.04
N GLY A 248 28.11 26.94 11.87
CA GLY A 248 27.18 27.52 10.91
C GLY A 248 26.65 28.90 11.30
N ASN A 249 25.76 29.45 10.47
CA ASN A 249 25.09 30.73 10.66
C ASN A 249 23.63 30.52 11.12
N LEU A 250 23.03 31.53 11.75
CA LEU A 250 21.58 31.57 12.04
C LEU A 250 20.77 31.77 10.75
N LEU A 251 21.25 32.63 9.85
CA LEU A 251 20.62 32.92 8.57
C LEU A 251 21.68 33.12 7.47
N LYS A 252 21.42 32.57 6.29
CA LYS A 252 22.13 32.88 5.04
C LYS A 252 21.12 33.10 3.92
N LEU A 253 21.16 34.27 3.31
CA LEU A 253 20.46 34.58 2.08
C LEU A 253 21.48 34.63 0.96
N GLN A 254 21.21 33.93 -0.15
CA GLN A 254 22.14 33.82 -1.27
C GLN A 254 21.46 34.15 -2.59
N THR A 255 22.24 34.74 -3.51
CA THR A 255 21.87 34.87 -4.92
C THR A 255 22.95 34.17 -5.74
N SER A 256 22.56 33.18 -6.55
CA SER A 256 23.49 32.41 -7.41
C SER A 256 24.70 31.83 -6.67
N GLY A 257 24.48 31.37 -5.42
CA GLY A 257 25.54 30.80 -4.58
C GLY A 257 26.41 31.82 -3.84
N VAL A 258 26.12 33.12 -3.95
CA VAL A 258 26.83 34.20 -3.25
C VAL A 258 26.00 34.69 -2.06
N ASP A 259 26.61 34.73 -0.86
CA ASP A 259 25.98 35.28 0.35
C ASP A 259 25.67 36.78 0.15
N VAL A 260 24.39 37.16 0.16
CA VAL A 260 23.94 38.56 0.12
C VAL A 260 23.70 39.14 1.51
N LEU A 261 23.19 38.33 2.44
CA LEU A 261 23.08 38.64 3.86
C LEU A 261 23.38 37.39 4.67
N SER A 262 24.22 37.52 5.69
CA SER A 262 24.48 36.45 6.64
C SER A 262 24.43 36.96 8.08
N LEU A 263 23.81 36.16 8.97
CA LEU A 263 23.79 36.38 10.40
C LEU A 263 24.46 35.19 11.09
N ALA A 264 25.65 35.41 11.63
CA ALA A 264 26.38 34.40 12.39
C ALA A 264 25.69 34.10 13.73
N THR A 265 26.02 32.96 14.33
CA THR A 265 25.53 32.56 15.67
C THR A 265 25.97 33.51 16.79
N THR A 266 27.03 34.28 16.57
CA THR A 266 27.49 35.34 17.48
C THR A 266 26.73 36.66 17.33
N GLY A 267 25.77 36.75 16.40
CA GLY A 267 25.05 37.98 16.09
C GLY A 267 25.75 38.88 15.06
N THR A 268 26.91 38.47 14.53
CA THR A 268 27.61 39.22 13.47
C THR A 268 26.79 39.21 12.19
N MET A 269 26.44 40.39 11.68
CA MET A 269 25.78 40.57 10.39
C MET A 269 26.79 40.97 9.32
N THR A 270 26.77 40.28 8.18
CA THR A 270 27.54 40.65 6.99
C THR A 270 26.60 40.82 5.81
N LEU A 271 26.70 41.97 5.13
CA LEU A 271 25.88 42.34 3.97
C LEU A 271 26.79 42.56 2.75
N THR A 272 26.40 41.98 1.61
CA THR A 272 27.00 42.29 0.31
C THR A 272 26.13 43.34 -0.38
N GLY A 273 26.42 44.62 -0.14
CA GLY A 273 25.65 45.75 -0.68
C GLY A 273 25.67 46.98 0.22
N ASN A 274 24.76 47.92 -0.05
CA ASN A 274 24.61 49.14 0.73
C ASN A 274 23.62 48.94 1.89
N PHE A 275 23.92 49.54 3.05
CA PHE A 275 22.94 49.74 4.11
C PHE A 275 22.33 51.14 3.94
N LEU A 276 21.11 51.21 3.42
CA LEU A 276 20.44 52.47 3.09
C LEU A 276 19.29 52.75 4.07
N PRO A 277 19.09 54.01 4.50
CA PRO A 277 17.89 54.39 5.23
C PRO A 277 16.67 54.36 4.30
N GLY A 278 15.52 53.97 4.81
CA GLY A 278 14.27 53.97 4.03
C GLY A 278 13.70 55.37 3.75
N THR A 279 14.21 56.40 4.43
CA THR A 279 13.77 57.79 4.32
C THR A 279 14.94 58.70 4.66
N ASP A 280 15.12 59.76 3.88
CA ASP A 280 16.21 60.72 4.08
C ASP A 280 16.12 61.40 5.45
N ASN A 281 17.28 61.67 6.06
CA ASN A 281 17.44 62.35 7.35
C ASN A 281 16.50 61.89 8.49
N THR A 282 16.08 60.61 8.51
CA THR A 282 15.07 60.10 9.47
C THR A 282 15.64 59.13 10.52
N TYR A 283 16.60 58.28 10.14
CA TYR A 283 17.07 57.17 10.99
C TYR A 283 18.48 57.42 11.53
N ALA A 284 18.70 57.07 12.80
CA ALA A 284 20.03 57.12 13.42
C ALA A 284 20.75 55.77 13.32
N LEU A 285 22.07 55.80 13.13
CA LEU A 285 22.93 54.63 13.28
C LEU A 285 23.50 54.61 14.71
N GLY A 286 22.83 53.88 15.61
CA GLY A 286 23.10 53.90 17.05
C GLY A 286 22.12 54.79 17.82
N SER A 287 22.44 55.09 19.08
CA SER A 287 21.62 55.88 19.99
C SER A 287 22.48 56.52 21.11
N THR A 288 21.87 57.35 21.96
CA THR A 288 22.55 57.96 23.12
C THR A 288 23.03 56.91 24.13
N SER A 289 22.34 55.78 24.23
CA SER A 289 22.67 54.68 25.13
C SER A 289 23.45 53.55 24.46
N ASN A 290 23.40 53.40 23.14
CA ASN A 290 24.12 52.36 22.39
C ASN A 290 24.89 52.97 21.23
N ARG A 291 26.21 53.03 21.38
CA ARG A 291 27.12 53.60 20.39
C ARG A 291 27.92 52.48 19.73
N TRP A 292 28.22 52.65 18.46
CA TRP A 292 29.25 51.84 17.82
C TRP A 292 30.58 52.20 18.46
N LYS A 293 31.34 51.17 18.84
CA LYS A 293 32.65 51.39 19.47
C LYS A 293 33.60 52.09 18.49
N ASP A 294 33.63 51.61 17.25
CA ASP A 294 34.56 52.04 16.21
C ASP A 294 33.83 52.12 14.86
N LEU A 295 34.28 53.03 13.99
CA LEU A 295 33.84 53.14 12.60
C LEU A 295 35.06 53.05 11.68
N PHE A 296 35.12 51.99 10.86
CA PHE A 296 36.24 51.74 9.95
C PHE A 296 35.85 52.17 8.53
N LEU A 297 36.43 53.28 8.08
CA LEU A 297 36.08 53.97 6.85
C LEU A 297 37.24 53.94 5.86
N GLY A 298 36.94 53.81 4.56
CA GLY A 298 37.94 53.93 3.49
C GLY A 298 38.31 55.39 3.19
N PRO A 299 39.32 55.64 2.34
CA PRO A 299 39.64 56.99 1.89
C PRO A 299 38.42 57.69 1.27
N ALA A 300 38.24 58.98 1.57
CA ALA A 300 37.16 59.83 1.05
C ALA A 300 35.73 59.27 1.22
N SER A 301 35.46 58.49 2.28
CA SER A 301 34.16 57.82 2.48
C SER A 301 33.21 58.49 3.47
N LEU A 302 33.66 59.51 4.21
CA LEU A 302 32.79 60.32 5.06
C LEU A 302 32.34 61.57 4.29
N HIS A 303 31.05 61.63 3.97
CA HIS A 303 30.42 62.81 3.39
C HIS A 303 29.48 63.42 4.44
N ILE A 304 29.76 64.65 4.83
CA ILE A 304 28.91 65.43 5.73
C ILE A 304 28.42 66.64 4.96
N SER A 305 27.12 66.71 4.75
CA SER A 305 26.44 67.87 4.16
C SER A 305 25.16 68.08 4.94
N SER A 306 24.86 69.33 5.31
CA SER A 306 23.54 69.68 5.83
C SER A 306 22.68 70.22 4.69
N THR A 307 21.42 69.81 4.66
CA THR A 307 20.37 70.46 3.85
C THR A 307 19.65 71.56 4.64
N GLU A 308 19.84 71.61 5.95
CA GLU A 308 19.41 72.74 6.79
C GLU A 308 20.44 73.88 6.67
N ALA A 309 19.94 75.06 6.30
CA ALA A 309 20.75 76.27 6.26
C ALA A 309 21.31 76.55 7.66
N SER A 310 22.63 76.72 7.76
CA SER A 310 23.26 77.18 8.99
C SER A 310 22.65 78.53 9.36
N THR A 311 21.83 78.58 10.41
CA THR A 311 21.38 79.83 11.04
C THR A 311 22.43 80.36 11.99
#